data_AF-A0R7L9-F1
#
_entry.id   AF-A0R7L9-F1
#
_cell.length_a   1.000
_cell.length_b   1.000
_cell.length_c   1.000
_cell.angle_alpha   90.00
_cell.angle_beta   90.00
_cell.angle_gamma   90.00
#
_symmetry.space_group_name_H-M   'P 1'
#
loop_
_entity.id
_entity.type
_entity.pdbx_description
1 polymer ?
#
loop_
_entity_poly.entity_id
_entity_poly.type
_entity_poly.pdbx_seq_one_letter_code
_entity_poly.pdbx_strand_id
1 'polypeptide(L)'
;MRMKKNMVVGIAMVMGMLSFSAASALAAGSCCSEGKCSDEQVVQQFTRETAGLAGTLKAKDIELRQLYGYDGFDLGKANDLETEIKVLKDKINLVAEKYAISSCCFV
;
A
#
# COMPACT_ATOMS: atom_id res chain seq x y z
N MET A 1 -18.06 -11.17 40.84
CA MET A 1 -17.14 -10.12 40.38
C MET A 1 -16.80 -10.40 38.92
N ARG A 2 -17.05 -9.44 38.02
CA ARG A 2 -16.82 -9.52 36.56
C ARG A 2 -15.36 -9.22 36.22
N MET A 3 -14.79 -9.94 35.26
CA MET A 3 -13.79 -9.45 34.29
C MET A 3 -14.06 -10.21 32.97
N LYS A 4 -14.81 -9.68 32.00
CA LYS A 4 -14.48 -8.70 30.94
C LYS A 4 -13.17 -8.99 30.19
N LYS A 5 -13.33 -9.70 29.06
CA LYS A 5 -12.77 -9.49 27.71
C LYS A 5 -11.28 -9.12 27.64
N ASN A 6 -10.48 -9.97 27.00
CA ASN A 6 -9.41 -9.52 26.10
C ASN A 6 -9.53 -10.30 24.78
N MET A 7 -10.09 -9.59 23.80
CA MET A 7 -10.23 -9.97 22.41
C MET A 7 -8.82 -9.94 21.80
N VAL A 8 -8.28 -11.12 21.47
CA VAL A 8 -7.04 -11.21 20.68
C VAL A 8 -7.41 -10.79 19.26
N VAL A 9 -7.26 -9.50 18.97
CA VAL A 9 -7.43 -8.95 17.63
C VAL A 9 -6.16 -9.30 16.87
N GLY A 10 -6.32 -10.21 15.91
CA GLY A 10 -5.26 -10.60 14.99
C GLY A 10 -4.83 -9.44 14.11
N ILE A 11 -3.55 -9.43 13.76
CA ILE A 11 -3.02 -8.68 12.63
C ILE A 11 -2.36 -9.71 11.74
N ALA A 12 -3.13 -10.22 10.78
CA ALA A 12 -2.59 -10.93 9.64
C ALA A 12 -1.83 -9.88 8.80
N MET A 13 -0.52 -9.78 9.00
CA MET A 13 0.34 -9.03 8.09
C MET A 13 0.39 -9.78 6.76
N VAL A 14 -0.49 -9.40 5.83
CA VAL A 14 -0.31 -9.72 4.42
C VAL A 14 0.88 -8.88 3.95
N MET A 15 2.08 -9.48 3.94
CA MET A 15 3.26 -8.93 3.30
C MET A 15 3.03 -8.94 1.78
N GLY A 16 2.42 -7.88 1.26
CA GLY A 16 2.47 -7.55 -0.16
C GLY A 16 3.87 -7.04 -0.50
N MET A 17 4.72 -7.93 -1.01
CA MET A 17 5.94 -7.55 -1.71
C MET A 17 5.56 -6.90 -3.04
N LEU A 18 5.53 -5.56 -3.10
CA LEU A 18 5.46 -4.85 -4.37
C LEU A 18 6.86 -4.71 -4.95
N SER A 19 7.33 -5.79 -5.57
CA SER A 19 8.38 -5.72 -6.58
C SER A 19 7.79 -5.07 -7.82
N PHE A 20 8.17 -3.82 -8.07
CA PHE A 20 8.01 -3.15 -9.36
C PHE A 20 8.87 -3.88 -10.41
N SER A 21 8.36 -4.99 -10.90
CA SER A 21 8.83 -5.64 -12.12
C SER A 21 7.66 -5.59 -13.09
N ALA A 22 7.81 -4.78 -14.13
CA ALA A 22 6.99 -4.87 -15.33
C ALA A 22 7.19 -6.26 -15.93
N ALA A 23 6.44 -7.24 -15.43
CA ALA A 23 6.36 -8.57 -15.97
C ALA A 23 4.97 -9.09 -15.60
N SER A 24 4.12 -9.14 -16.62
CA SER A 24 2.86 -9.86 -16.67
C SER A 24 2.96 -11.21 -15.96
N ALA A 25 2.43 -11.30 -14.74
CA ALA A 25 2.21 -12.55 -14.04
C ALA A 25 0.75 -12.58 -13.58
N LEU A 26 -0.09 -13.12 -14.47
CA LEU A 26 -1.42 -13.61 -14.16
C LEU A 26 -1.31 -14.63 -13.01
N ALA A 27 -1.77 -14.28 -11.82
CA ALA A 27 -2.14 -15.24 -10.80
C ALA A 27 -3.30 -14.70 -9.95
N ALA A 28 -4.42 -15.41 -10.03
CA ALA A 28 -5.62 -15.37 -9.18
C ALA A 28 -6.64 -14.21 -9.37
N GLY A 29 -7.58 -14.43 -10.31
CA GLY A 29 -9.00 -14.09 -10.14
C GLY A 29 -9.43 -12.63 -10.37
N SER A 30 -9.94 -12.33 -11.57
CA SER A 30 -10.84 -11.20 -11.95
C SER A 30 -10.39 -9.73 -11.74
N CYS A 31 -9.39 -9.45 -10.90
CA CYS A 31 -9.03 -8.07 -10.52
C CYS A 31 -8.54 -7.19 -11.70
N CYS A 32 -7.94 -7.79 -12.74
CA CYS A 32 -7.45 -7.06 -13.92
C CYS A 32 -8.42 -7.10 -15.12
N SER A 33 -9.57 -7.78 -14.98
CA SER A 33 -10.58 -7.87 -16.04
C SER A 33 -11.61 -6.73 -15.96
N GLU A 34 -11.76 -6.11 -14.79
CA GLU A 34 -12.62 -4.96 -14.54
C GLU A 34 -11.74 -3.73 -14.21
N GLY A 35 -11.28 -3.03 -15.25
CA GLY A 35 -10.55 -1.77 -15.10
C GLY A 35 -9.65 -1.49 -16.29
N LYS A 36 -9.18 -0.24 -16.43
CA LYS A 36 -8.22 0.16 -17.50
C LYS A 36 -6.79 -0.35 -17.26
N CYS A 37 -6.64 -1.44 -16.52
CA CYS A 37 -5.34 -1.97 -16.12
C CYS A 37 -4.55 -2.59 -17.29
N SER A 38 -5.24 -2.92 -18.39
CA SER A 38 -4.62 -3.34 -19.65
C SER A 38 -4.41 -2.19 -20.65
N ASP A 39 -4.85 -0.98 -20.34
CA ASP A 39 -4.65 0.21 -21.18
C ASP A 39 -3.26 0.80 -20.85
N GLU A 40 -2.28 0.46 -21.69
CA GLU A 40 -0.88 0.83 -21.48
C GLU A 40 -0.68 2.34 -21.34
N GLN A 41 -1.41 3.15 -22.11
CA GLN A 41 -1.28 4.61 -22.05
C GLN A 41 -1.78 5.14 -20.70
N VAL A 42 -2.91 4.63 -20.23
CA VAL A 42 -3.52 5.01 -18.95
C VAL A 42 -2.63 4.60 -17.78
N VAL A 43 -2.07 3.39 -17.82
CA VAL A 43 -1.12 2.90 -16.81
C VAL A 43 0.18 3.71 -16.80
N GLN A 44 0.73 4.07 -17.97
CA GLN A 44 1.92 4.93 -18.04
C GLN A 44 1.65 6.35 -17.50
N GLN A 45 0.46 6.89 -17.75
CA GLN A 45 0.07 8.20 -17.23
C GLN A 45 -0.07 8.19 -15.71
N PHE A 46 -0.76 7.18 -15.18
CA PHE A 46 -0.88 6.93 -13.74
C PHE A 46 0.49 6.78 -13.07
N THR A 47 1.38 5.96 -13.66
CA THR A 47 2.73 5.73 -13.12
C THR A 47 3.54 7.02 -13.06
N ARG A 48 3.46 7.86 -14.09
CA ARG A 48 4.15 9.17 -14.11
C ARG A 48 3.59 10.13 -13.07
N GLU A 49 2.27 10.19 -12.92
CA GLU A 49 1.61 11.08 -11.96
C GLU A 49 1.84 10.63 -10.49
N THR A 50 1.99 9.33 -10.25
CA THR A 50 2.17 8.77 -8.90
C THR A 50 3.62 8.50 -8.52
N ALA A 51 4.59 8.61 -9.45
CA ALA A 51 6.00 8.27 -9.20
C ALA A 51 6.59 8.96 -7.96
N GLY A 52 6.28 10.24 -7.75
CA GLY A 52 6.71 10.99 -6.56
C GLY A 52 6.09 10.44 -5.28
N LEU A 53 4.77 10.19 -5.29
CA LEU A 53 4.04 9.64 -4.14
C LEU A 53 4.51 8.23 -3.79
N ALA A 54 4.73 7.38 -4.79
CA ALA A 54 5.24 6.02 -4.61
C ALA A 54 6.68 6.02 -4.05
N GLY A 55 7.52 6.95 -4.50
CA GLY A 55 8.86 7.15 -3.95
C GLY A 55 8.82 7.54 -2.47
N THR A 56 7.98 8.50 -2.10
CA THR A 56 7.79 8.91 -0.70
C THR A 56 7.21 7.77 0.14
N LEU A 57 6.21 7.05 -0.38
CA LEU A 57 5.60 5.90 0.30
C LEU A 57 6.66 4.84 0.64
N LYS A 58 7.48 4.47 -0.35
CA LYS A 58 8.56 3.50 -0.15
C LYS A 58 9.57 3.94 0.92
N ALA A 59 9.94 5.22 0.93
CA ALA A 59 10.85 5.75 1.95
C ALA A 59 10.25 5.64 3.36
N LYS A 60 8.96 5.95 3.50
CA LYS A 60 8.24 5.89 4.79
C LYS A 60 8.00 4.45 5.26
N ASP A 61 7.69 3.53 4.35
CA ASP A 61 7.61 2.10 4.67
C ASP A 61 8.96 1.54 5.17
N ILE A 62 10.07 1.99 4.59
CA ILE A 62 11.43 1.61 5.06
C ILE A 62 11.68 2.18 6.46
N GLU A 63 11.37 3.45 6.69
CA GLU A 63 11.55 4.09 8.00
C GLU A 63 10.73 3.37 9.09
N LEU A 64 9.49 3.00 8.78
CA LEU A 64 8.63 2.25 9.70
C LEU A 64 9.21 0.87 10.01
N ARG A 65 9.70 0.13 9.00
CA ARG A 65 10.36 -1.18 9.21
C ARG A 65 11.62 -1.06 10.06
N GLN A 66 12.41 -0.01 9.85
CA GLN A 66 13.60 0.24 10.66
C GLN A 66 13.24 0.52 12.12
N LEU A 67 12.15 1.25 12.35
CA LEU A 67 11.66 1.54 13.69
C LEU A 67 11.23 0.27 14.44
N TYR A 68 10.55 -0.66 13.75
CA TYR A 68 10.21 -1.97 14.30
C TYR A 68 11.42 -2.88 14.56
N GLY A 69 12.56 -2.63 13.91
CA GLY A 69 13.80 -3.39 14.08
C GLY A 69 14.75 -2.84 15.15
N TYR A 70 14.39 -1.75 15.83
CA TYR A 70 15.23 -1.09 16.84
C TYR A 70 14.79 -1.48 18.26
N ASP A 71 15.75 -1.74 19.16
CA ASP A 71 15.48 -2.16 20.56
C ASP A 71 14.75 -1.09 21.41
N GLY A 72 14.72 0.16 20.92
CA GLY A 72 14.00 1.28 21.53
C GLY A 72 12.80 1.69 20.69
N PHE A 73 11.82 0.80 20.53
CA PHE A 73 10.61 1.05 19.73
C PHE A 73 9.83 2.27 20.24
N ASP A 74 9.74 3.30 19.41
CA ASP A 74 8.92 4.49 19.65
C ASP A 74 7.54 4.31 18.99
N LEU A 75 6.54 3.96 19.81
CA LEU A 75 5.16 3.78 19.35
C LEU A 75 4.55 5.06 18.77
N GLY A 76 4.93 6.24 19.28
CA GLY A 76 4.43 7.52 18.78
C GLY A 76 4.91 7.75 17.35
N LYS A 77 6.22 7.59 17.14
CA LYS A 77 6.82 7.69 15.80
C LYS A 77 6.27 6.64 14.82
N ALA A 78 5.98 5.43 15.31
CA ALA A 78 5.37 4.38 14.48
C ALA A 78 3.98 4.77 13.99
N ASN A 79 3.12 5.27 14.89
CA ASN A 79 1.76 5.70 14.55
C ASN A 79 1.76 6.89 13.56
N ASP A 80 2.69 7.83 13.74
CA ASP A 80 2.82 8.97 12.83
C ASP A 80 3.20 8.50 11.42
N LEU A 81 4.19 7.60 11.32
CA LEU A 81 4.59 7.00 10.04
C LEU A 81 3.47 6.20 9.39
N GLU A 82 2.72 5.41 10.15
CA GLU A 82 1.56 4.65 9.64
C GLU A 82 0.46 5.58 9.11
N THR A 83 0.24 6.71 9.78
CA THR A 83 -0.71 7.75 9.34
C THR A 83 -0.24 8.40 8.04
N GLU A 84 1.03 8.77 7.94
CA GLU A 84 1.62 9.32 6.71
C GLU A 84 1.55 8.34 5.54
N ILE A 85 1.87 7.06 5.78
CA ILE A 85 1.78 5.97 4.80
C ILE A 85 0.34 5.81 4.31
N LYS A 86 -0.64 5.83 5.21
CA LYS A 86 -2.06 5.75 4.85
C LYS A 86 -2.47 6.92 3.95
N VAL A 87 -2.11 8.14 4.31
CA VAL A 87 -2.42 9.33 3.50
C VAL A 87 -1.78 9.26 2.11
N LEU A 88 -0.55 8.74 2.00
CA LEU A 88 0.11 8.55 0.70
C LEU A 88 -0.60 7.50 -0.16
N LYS A 89 -1.04 6.39 0.43
CA LYS A 89 -1.85 5.36 -0.25
C LYS A 89 -3.19 5.91 -0.72
N ASP A 90 -3.87 6.68 0.12
CA ASP A 90 -5.16 7.31 -0.23
C ASP A 90 -5.00 8.28 -1.41
N LYS A 91 -3.90 9.05 -1.45
CA LYS A 91 -3.58 9.92 -2.60
C LYS A 91 -3.32 9.14 -3.88
N ILE A 92 -2.58 8.03 -3.80
CA ILE A 92 -2.33 7.16 -4.97
C ILE A 92 -3.64 6.54 -5.46
N ASN A 93 -4.50 6.07 -4.55
CA ASN A 93 -5.83 5.54 -4.87
C ASN A 93 -6.71 6.59 -5.55
N LEU A 94 -6.70 7.84 -5.09
CA LEU A 94 -7.47 8.92 -5.72
C LEU A 94 -6.99 9.19 -7.15
N VAL A 95 -5.68 9.13 -7.42
CA VAL A 95 -5.15 9.22 -8.78
C VAL A 95 -5.57 7.99 -9.61
N ALA A 96 -5.61 6.79 -9.03
CA ALA A 96 -6.07 5.61 -9.73
C ALA A 96 -7.56 5.66 -10.11
N GLU A 97 -8.42 6.16 -9.22
CA GLU A 97 -9.84 6.39 -9.48
C GLU A 97 -10.05 7.34 -10.67
N LYS A 98 -9.27 8.41 -10.76
CA LYS A 98 -9.27 9.34 -11.91
C LYS A 98 -9.00 8.63 -13.25
N TYR A 99 -8.19 7.58 -13.23
CA TYR A 99 -7.84 6.79 -14.42
C TYR A 99 -8.70 5.52 -14.60
N ALA A 100 -9.67 5.28 -13.72
CA ALA A 100 -10.44 4.03 -13.66
C ALA A 100 -9.52 2.78 -13.59
N ILE A 101 -8.40 2.92 -12.86
CA ILE A 101 -7.48 1.83 -12.55
C ILE A 101 -7.94 1.25 -11.20
N SER A 102 -8.25 -0.04 -11.19
CA SER A 102 -8.59 -0.74 -9.96
C SER A 102 -7.37 -0.82 -9.03
N SER A 103 -7.59 -0.74 -7.72
CA SER A 103 -6.53 -0.87 -6.72
C SER A 103 -5.74 -2.17 -6.90
N CYS A 104 -6.38 -3.27 -7.32
CA CYS A 104 -5.69 -4.53 -7.60
C CYS A 104 -4.59 -4.45 -8.67
N CYS A 105 -4.52 -3.37 -9.46
CA CYS A 105 -3.56 -3.21 -10.54
C CYS A 105 -2.26 -2.53 -10.09
N PHE A 106 -2.23 -2.00 -8.87
CA PHE A 106 -1.08 -1.32 -8.28
C PHE A 106 -0.95 -1.51 -6.76
N VAL A 107 -1.81 -2.35 -6.16
CA VAL A 107 -1.75 -2.87 -4.79
C VAL A 107 -0.79 -4.05 -4.68
#